data_AF-A0A844A8P9-F1
#
_entry.id   AF-A0A844A8P9-F1
#
_cell.length_a   1.000
_cell.length_b   1.000
_cell.length_c   1.000
_cell.angle_alpha   90.00
_cell.angle_beta   90.00
_cell.angle_gamma   90.00
#
_symmetry.space_group_name_H-M   'P 1'
#
loop_
_entity.id
_entity.type
_entity.pdbx_description
1 polymer ?
#
loop_
_entity_poly.entity_id
_entity_poly.type
_entity_poly.pdbx_seq_one_letter_code
_entity_poly.pdbx_strand_id
1 'polypeptide(L)'
;MRSIRKNSLLAGLAVVALMATSPVSAETLKFKADLKASSEVPPNDSAGQGTGDITLDTATKKLTWTVTSSGLSGEATAAHFHGPAAPGENADPVVDISKAIASGSAEITDQQLADLQSGKWYLNIHTQKFPDGEIRGQVEKAQ
;
A
#
# COMPACT_ATOMS: atom_id res chain seq x y z
N MET A 1 15.69 57.90 60.37
CA MET A 1 16.12 57.55 59.00
C MET A 1 15.58 56.17 58.66
N ARG A 2 15.07 56.01 57.42
CA ARG A 2 14.41 54.84 56.79
C ARG A 2 12.94 54.57 57.16
N SER A 3 12.03 54.24 56.24
CA SER A 3 11.72 54.60 54.84
C SER A 3 10.58 53.65 54.44
N ILE A 4 9.44 54.22 54.04
CA ILE A 4 8.53 53.85 52.93
C ILE A 4 8.09 52.37 52.76
N ARG A 5 6.76 52.17 52.83
CA ARG A 5 6.01 50.98 52.39
C ARG A 5 6.11 50.77 50.87
N LYS A 6 6.18 49.53 50.39
CA LYS A 6 5.88 49.18 48.99
C LYS A 6 5.00 47.94 48.93
N ASN A 7 3.78 48.13 48.41
CA ASN A 7 2.91 47.07 47.90
C ASN A 7 3.62 46.35 46.74
N SER A 8 3.37 45.05 46.55
CA SER A 8 3.60 44.40 45.26
C SER A 8 2.54 43.34 45.02
N LEU A 9 2.07 43.34 43.78
CA LEU A 9 0.82 42.80 43.28
C LEU A 9 0.87 41.28 43.10
N LEU A 10 -0.31 40.65 43.11
CA LEU A 10 -0.55 39.31 42.57
C LEU A 10 -0.26 39.29 41.06
N ALA A 11 0.42 38.25 40.59
CA ALA A 11 0.46 37.88 39.17
C ALA A 11 -0.08 36.45 39.03
N GLY A 12 -1.30 36.33 38.49
CA GLY A 12 -1.89 35.04 38.13
C GLY A 12 -1.26 34.51 36.84
N LEU A 13 -0.79 33.27 36.88
CA LEU A 13 -0.23 32.58 35.71
C LEU A 13 -1.38 31.90 34.95
N ALA A 14 -1.87 32.52 33.88
CA ALA A 14 -2.77 31.86 32.95
C ALA A 14 -1.94 30.98 32.00
N VAL A 15 -1.99 29.65 32.20
CA VAL A 15 -1.44 28.69 31.25
C VAL A 15 -2.48 28.51 30.12
N VAL A 16 -2.26 29.19 29.00
CA VAL A 16 -2.98 28.91 27.75
C VAL A 16 -2.28 27.71 27.12
N ALA A 17 -2.90 26.52 27.23
CA ALA A 17 -2.45 25.33 26.51
C ALA A 17 -2.82 25.51 25.03
N LEU A 18 -1.86 26.01 24.24
CA LEU A 18 -1.99 26.11 22.80
C LEU A 18 -1.90 24.69 22.22
N MET A 19 -3.05 24.08 21.90
CA MET A 19 -3.10 22.83 21.15
C MET A 19 -2.61 23.12 19.74
N ALA A 20 -1.32 22.87 19.49
CA ALA A 20 -0.76 22.90 18.15
C ALA A 20 -1.33 21.71 17.37
N THR A 21 -2.25 21.96 16.45
CA THR A 21 -2.66 20.96 15.46
C THR A 21 -1.55 20.87 14.41
N SER A 22 -0.67 19.87 14.51
CA SER A 22 0.25 19.57 13.43
C SER A 22 -0.53 19.20 12.16
N PRO A 23 -0.19 19.73 10.98
CA PRO A 23 -0.80 19.26 9.75
C PRO A 23 -0.42 17.78 9.56
N VAL A 24 -1.41 16.90 9.43
CA VAL A 24 -1.20 15.56 8.86
C VAL A 24 -0.70 15.80 7.43
N SER A 25 0.59 15.60 7.20
CA SER A 25 1.13 15.56 5.84
C SER A 25 0.62 14.28 5.18
N ALA A 26 0.02 14.40 3.99
CA ALA A 26 -0.37 13.24 3.20
C ALA A 26 0.92 12.52 2.74
N GLU A 27 1.32 11.48 3.47
CA GLU A 27 2.45 10.64 3.08
C GLU A 27 1.98 9.72 1.95
N THR A 28 2.58 9.87 0.77
CA THR A 28 2.39 8.93 -0.33
C THR A 28 3.53 7.91 -0.32
N LEU A 29 3.19 6.67 -0.03
CA LEU A 29 4.12 5.55 -0.11
C LEU A 29 4.17 5.01 -1.53
N LYS A 30 5.34 4.51 -1.94
CA LYS A 30 5.55 3.85 -3.23
C LYS A 30 5.93 2.40 -3.01
N PHE A 31 5.40 1.54 -3.86
CA PHE A 31 5.66 0.11 -3.86
C PHE A 31 5.84 -0.38 -5.29
N LYS A 32 6.50 -1.53 -5.42
CA LYS A 32 6.69 -2.22 -6.69
C LYS A 32 6.40 -3.70 -6.52
N ALA A 33 5.92 -4.33 -7.59
CA ALA A 33 5.88 -5.78 -7.73
C ALA A 33 6.54 -6.18 -9.05
N ASP A 34 7.52 -7.09 -9.00
CA ASP A 34 8.09 -7.72 -10.19
C ASP A 34 7.41 -9.09 -10.39
N LEU A 35 6.57 -9.20 -11.42
CA LEU A 35 5.74 -10.36 -11.68
C LEU A 35 6.45 -11.36 -12.60
N LYS A 36 6.49 -12.62 -12.19
CA LYS A 36 7.08 -13.71 -12.98
C LYS A 36 6.38 -15.04 -12.69
N ALA A 37 6.36 -15.93 -13.68
CA ALA A 37 5.82 -17.28 -13.54
C ALA A 37 6.50 -18.09 -12.42
N SER A 38 7.80 -17.88 -12.23
CA SER A 38 8.58 -18.55 -11.17
C SER A 38 8.26 -18.08 -9.75
N SER A 39 7.49 -17.01 -9.59
CA SER A 39 7.01 -16.55 -8.28
C SER A 39 5.67 -17.19 -7.89
N GLU A 40 4.94 -17.80 -8.82
CA GLU A 40 3.70 -18.52 -8.50
C GLU A 40 3.96 -19.64 -7.49
N VAL A 41 2.90 -20.04 -6.77
CA VAL A 41 2.98 -21.09 -5.76
C VAL A 41 1.88 -22.13 -6.02
N PRO A 42 2.20 -23.25 -6.69
CA PRO A 42 3.52 -23.63 -7.24
C PRO A 42 3.90 -22.85 -8.52
N PRO A 43 5.21 -22.75 -8.86
CA PRO A 43 5.66 -22.16 -10.12
C PRO A 43 5.07 -22.84 -11.36
N ASN A 44 4.84 -22.07 -12.43
CA ASN A 44 4.37 -22.58 -13.72
C ASN A 44 5.38 -22.37 -14.86
N ASP A 45 5.05 -22.83 -16.07
CA ASP A 45 5.92 -22.84 -17.26
C ASP A 45 5.74 -21.62 -18.19
N SER A 46 4.97 -20.61 -17.79
CA SER A 46 4.74 -19.42 -18.62
C SER A 46 6.02 -18.62 -18.85
N ALA A 47 6.13 -18.04 -20.05
CA ALA A 47 7.10 -17.00 -20.37
C ALA A 47 6.64 -15.60 -19.93
N GLY A 48 5.46 -15.51 -19.32
CA GLY A 48 4.86 -14.27 -18.85
C GLY A 48 5.72 -13.56 -17.82
N GLN A 49 5.70 -12.24 -17.90
CA GLN A 49 6.35 -11.35 -16.95
C GLN A 49 5.62 -10.01 -16.90
N GLY A 50 5.81 -9.27 -15.81
CA GLY A 50 5.23 -7.95 -15.67
C GLY A 50 5.85 -7.14 -14.54
N THR A 51 5.41 -5.89 -14.42
CA THR A 51 5.73 -5.00 -13.31
C THR A 51 4.48 -4.29 -12.86
N GLY A 52 4.32 -4.11 -11.55
CA GLY A 52 3.32 -3.22 -10.96
C GLY A 52 4.01 -2.07 -10.23
N ASP A 53 3.69 -0.84 -10.59
CA ASP A 53 4.02 0.36 -9.83
C ASP A 53 2.79 0.76 -9.01
N ILE A 54 2.93 0.85 -7.70
CA ILE A 54 1.82 1.08 -6.78
C ILE A 54 2.12 2.28 -5.89
N THR A 55 1.14 3.15 -5.69
CA THR A 55 1.21 4.24 -4.71
C THR A 55 0.06 4.14 -3.72
N LEU A 56 0.30 4.62 -2.50
CA LEU A 56 -0.69 4.66 -1.44
C LEU A 56 -0.66 6.01 -0.76
N ASP A 57 -1.74 6.77 -0.87
CA ASP A 57 -1.98 7.92 -0.01
C ASP A 57 -2.46 7.42 1.35
N THR A 58 -1.63 7.60 2.38
CA THR A 58 -1.92 7.11 3.75
C THR A 58 -3.01 7.88 4.46
N ALA A 59 -3.32 9.11 4.04
CA ALA A 59 -4.37 9.92 4.63
C ALA A 59 -5.75 9.53 4.09
N THR A 60 -5.84 9.30 2.78
CA THR A 60 -7.10 8.91 2.12
C THR A 60 -7.26 7.40 1.96
N LYS A 61 -6.20 6.63 2.23
CA LYS A 61 -6.11 5.16 2.01
C LYS A 61 -6.38 4.77 0.56
N LYS A 62 -6.04 5.68 -0.37
CA LYS A 62 -6.19 5.45 -1.79
C LYS A 62 -4.98 4.74 -2.35
N LEU A 63 -5.16 3.46 -2.69
CA LEU A 63 -4.22 2.67 -3.48
C LEU A 63 -4.40 3.03 -4.96
N THR A 64 -3.31 3.31 -5.66
CA THR A 64 -3.29 3.52 -7.12
C THR A 64 -2.24 2.60 -7.73
N TRP A 65 -2.52 2.01 -8.89
CA TRP A 65 -1.57 1.12 -9.57
C TRP A 65 -1.47 1.41 -11.06
N THR A 66 -0.31 1.06 -11.60
CA THR A 66 -0.05 0.87 -13.03
C THR A 66 0.63 -0.48 -13.19
N VAL A 67 0.12 -1.32 -14.08
CA VAL A 67 0.65 -2.66 -14.35
C VAL A 67 0.96 -2.79 -15.82
N THR A 68 2.15 -3.30 -16.12
CA THR A 68 2.55 -3.71 -17.47
C THR A 68 2.84 -5.21 -17.45
N SER A 69 2.44 -5.91 -18.51
CA SER A 69 2.74 -7.34 -18.66
C SER A 69 3.03 -7.65 -20.12
N SER A 70 3.78 -8.73 -20.34
CA SER A 70 4.16 -9.22 -21.66
C SER A 70 4.43 -10.72 -21.60
N GLY A 71 4.40 -11.39 -22.75
CA GLY A 71 4.67 -12.83 -22.83
C GLY A 71 3.61 -13.71 -22.17
N LEU A 72 2.46 -13.15 -21.78
CA LEU A 72 1.33 -13.92 -21.29
C LEU A 72 0.85 -14.91 -22.35
N SER A 73 0.35 -16.05 -21.90
CA SER A 73 -0.16 -17.12 -22.76
C SER A 73 -1.46 -16.78 -23.50
N GLY A 74 -2.11 -15.67 -23.12
CA GLY A 74 -3.29 -15.11 -23.74
C GLY A 74 -3.70 -13.81 -23.05
N GLU A 75 -4.89 -13.31 -23.39
CA GLU A 75 -5.48 -12.15 -22.71
C GLU A 75 -5.64 -12.40 -21.21
N ALA A 76 -5.31 -11.40 -20.39
CA ALA A 76 -5.52 -11.46 -18.95
C ALA A 76 -7.03 -11.50 -18.65
N THR A 77 -7.46 -12.53 -17.92
CA THR A 77 -8.88 -12.76 -17.59
C THR A 77 -9.24 -12.26 -16.20
N ALA A 78 -8.27 -12.21 -15.29
CA ALA A 78 -8.43 -11.67 -13.94
C ALA A 78 -7.08 -11.15 -13.42
N ALA A 79 -7.14 -10.26 -12.43
CA ALA A 79 -5.99 -9.89 -11.64
C ALA A 79 -6.42 -9.39 -10.26
N HIS A 80 -5.60 -9.68 -9.26
CA HIS A 80 -5.92 -9.38 -7.87
C HIS A 80 -4.66 -8.96 -7.10
N PHE A 81 -4.83 -8.03 -6.17
CA PHE A 81 -3.96 -7.99 -5.00
C PHE A 81 -4.48 -9.01 -3.99
N HIS A 82 -3.58 -9.81 -3.42
CA HIS A 82 -3.87 -10.80 -2.39
C HIS A 82 -3.13 -10.47 -1.10
N GLY A 83 -3.64 -10.98 0.02
CA GLY A 83 -2.96 -10.90 1.31
C GLY A 83 -3.89 -11.16 2.51
N PRO A 84 -3.36 -11.18 3.73
CA PRO A 84 -1.93 -11.17 4.05
C PRO A 84 -1.27 -12.55 3.79
N ALA A 85 -0.11 -12.57 3.13
CA ALA A 85 0.71 -13.75 2.91
C ALA A 85 2.20 -13.40 3.01
N ALA A 86 3.00 -14.26 3.64
CA ALA A 86 4.46 -14.16 3.54
C ALA A 86 4.91 -14.52 2.10
N PRO A 87 6.12 -14.09 1.68
CA PRO A 87 6.67 -14.54 0.40
C PRO A 87 6.69 -16.08 0.31
N GLY A 88 6.08 -16.62 -0.76
CA GLY A 88 5.97 -18.06 -0.97
C GLY A 88 4.68 -18.71 -0.44
N GLU A 89 3.74 -17.94 0.12
CA GLU A 89 2.44 -18.42 0.59
C GLU A 89 1.28 -17.91 -0.28
N ASN A 90 0.15 -18.61 -0.25
CA ASN A 90 -1.10 -18.20 -0.92
C ASN A 90 -2.06 -17.54 0.09
N ALA A 91 -2.80 -16.53 -0.36
CA ALA A 91 -3.88 -15.91 0.40
C ALA A 91 -5.07 -15.59 -0.51
N ASP A 92 -6.21 -15.24 0.10
CA ASP A 92 -7.39 -14.79 -0.63
C ASP A 92 -7.18 -13.40 -1.26
N PRO A 93 -7.95 -13.05 -2.31
CA PRO A 93 -7.96 -11.69 -2.86
C PRO A 93 -8.39 -10.64 -1.83
N VAL A 94 -7.68 -9.52 -1.79
CA VAL A 94 -8.02 -8.34 -0.96
C VAL A 94 -8.46 -7.14 -1.79
N VAL A 95 -8.04 -7.07 -3.07
CA VAL A 95 -8.54 -6.10 -4.05
C VAL A 95 -8.65 -6.79 -5.42
N ASP A 96 -9.86 -6.85 -5.97
CA ASP A 96 -10.10 -7.28 -7.34
C ASP A 96 -9.88 -6.11 -8.32
N ILE A 97 -8.95 -6.28 -9.25
CA ILE A 97 -8.60 -5.29 -10.26
C ILE A 97 -8.90 -5.78 -11.68
N SER A 98 -9.67 -6.85 -11.85
CA SER A 98 -9.91 -7.51 -13.13
C SER A 98 -10.54 -6.59 -14.19
N LYS A 99 -11.26 -5.53 -13.78
CA LYS A 99 -11.83 -4.52 -14.68
C LYS A 99 -10.89 -3.36 -15.03
N ALA A 100 -9.72 -3.30 -14.40
CA ALA A 100 -8.77 -2.19 -14.48
C ALA A 100 -7.32 -2.67 -14.30
N ILE A 101 -6.96 -3.80 -14.92
CA ILE A 101 -5.66 -4.47 -14.72
C ILE A 101 -4.50 -3.51 -14.99
N ALA A 102 -4.51 -2.83 -16.14
CA ALA A 102 -3.41 -1.97 -16.57
C ALA A 102 -3.23 -0.73 -15.65
N SER A 103 -4.30 -0.15 -15.14
CA SER A 103 -4.23 0.98 -14.22
C SER A 103 -5.56 1.23 -13.53
N GLY A 104 -5.52 1.61 -12.25
CA GLY A 104 -6.73 1.94 -11.51
C GLY A 104 -6.43 2.42 -10.10
N SER A 105 -7.48 2.57 -9.30
CA SER A 105 -7.36 2.89 -7.88
C SER A 105 -8.49 2.25 -7.07
N ALA A 106 -8.22 1.99 -5.80
CA ALA A 106 -9.18 1.48 -4.83
C ALA A 106 -8.90 2.11 -3.45
N GLU A 107 -9.94 2.22 -2.63
CA GLU A 107 -9.78 2.53 -1.22
C GLU A 107 -9.53 1.24 -0.45
N ILE A 108 -8.61 1.27 0.52
CA ILE A 108 -8.29 0.13 1.37
C ILE A 108 -8.57 0.44 2.84
N THR A 109 -8.75 -0.61 3.63
CA THR A 109 -8.93 -0.51 5.09
C THR A 109 -7.61 -0.25 5.81
N ASP A 110 -7.67 0.14 7.08
CA ASP A 110 -6.47 0.32 7.91
C ASP A 110 -5.67 -0.98 8.08
N GLN A 111 -6.38 -2.11 8.19
CA GLN A 111 -5.75 -3.43 8.28
C GLN A 111 -4.99 -3.76 6.98
N GLN A 112 -5.63 -3.54 5.83
CA GLN A 112 -5.03 -3.72 4.51
C GLN A 112 -3.81 -2.81 4.31
N LEU A 113 -3.87 -1.56 4.77
CA LEU A 113 -2.74 -0.64 4.76
C LEU A 113 -1.56 -1.18 5.59
N ALA A 114 -1.82 -1.68 6.79
CA ALA A 114 -0.79 -2.27 7.65
C ALA A 114 -0.16 -3.54 7.03
N ASP A 115 -0.98 -4.40 6.42
CA ASP A 115 -0.52 -5.62 5.76
C ASP A 115 0.32 -5.33 4.50
N LEU A 116 -0.11 -4.36 3.69
CA LEU A 116 0.65 -3.86 2.54
C LEU A 116 2.00 -3.26 2.98
N GLN A 117 1.99 -2.41 4.00
CA GLN A 117 3.23 -1.82 4.55
C GLN A 117 4.18 -2.86 5.14
N SER A 118 3.63 -3.99 5.62
CA SER A 118 4.39 -5.13 6.14
C SER A 118 4.90 -6.06 5.04
N GLY A 119 4.67 -5.73 3.76
CA GLY A 119 5.10 -6.54 2.62
C GLY A 119 4.37 -7.87 2.55
N LYS A 120 3.12 -7.95 3.03
CA LYS A 120 2.32 -9.20 3.04
C LYS A 120 1.36 -9.31 1.85
N TRP A 121 1.53 -8.47 0.85
CA TRP A 121 0.67 -8.46 -0.34
C TRP A 121 1.44 -8.93 -1.55
N TYR A 122 0.75 -9.58 -2.48
CA TYR A 122 1.27 -9.86 -3.82
C TYR A 122 0.23 -9.49 -4.87
N LEU A 123 0.71 -9.11 -6.05
CA LEU A 123 -0.10 -8.91 -7.25
C LEU A 123 -0.05 -10.19 -8.09
N ASN A 124 -1.19 -10.65 -8.57
CA ASN A 124 -1.32 -11.86 -9.39
C ASN A 124 -2.16 -11.56 -10.64
N ILE A 125 -1.75 -12.08 -11.80
CA ILE A 125 -2.48 -11.98 -13.07
C ILE A 125 -2.76 -13.39 -13.59
N HIS A 126 -3.98 -13.59 -14.08
CA HIS A 126 -4.50 -14.87 -14.55
C HIS A 126 -4.84 -14.79 -16.04
N THR A 127 -4.77 -15.92 -16.72
CA THR A 127 -5.27 -16.10 -18.08
C THR A 127 -6.08 -17.39 -18.18
N GLN A 128 -6.65 -17.66 -19.35
CA GLN A 128 -7.38 -18.91 -19.56
C GLN A 128 -6.50 -20.17 -19.45
N LYS A 129 -5.21 -20.11 -19.79
CA LYS A 129 -4.29 -21.27 -19.64
C LYS A 129 -3.89 -21.47 -18.17
N PHE A 130 -3.77 -20.38 -17.40
CA PHE A 130 -3.37 -20.41 -16.00
C PHE A 130 -4.42 -19.72 -15.12
N PRO A 131 -5.58 -20.37 -14.89
CA PRO A 131 -6.68 -19.77 -14.13
C PRO A 131 -6.33 -19.52 -12.67
N ASP A 132 -5.43 -20.33 -12.08
CA ASP A 132 -4.99 -20.20 -10.69
C ASP A 132 -3.87 -19.16 -10.50
N GLY A 133 -3.32 -18.61 -11.58
CA GLY A 133 -2.24 -17.61 -11.56
C GLY A 133 -1.21 -17.89 -12.66
N GLU A 134 -1.01 -16.92 -13.56
CA GLU A 134 0.04 -16.98 -14.57
C GLU A 134 1.34 -16.34 -14.09
N ILE A 135 1.24 -15.12 -13.55
CA ILE A 135 2.39 -14.38 -13.00
C ILE A 135 2.05 -13.69 -11.69
N ARG A 136 3.01 -13.75 -10.75
CA ARG A 136 2.91 -13.18 -9.40
C ARG A 136 4.14 -12.35 -9.07
N GLY A 137 3.96 -11.28 -8.31
CA GLY A 137 5.05 -10.54 -7.68
C GLY A 137 4.64 -10.06 -6.29
N GLN A 138 5.54 -10.24 -5.29
CA GLN A 138 5.34 -9.64 -3.98
C GLN A 138 5.34 -8.11 -4.11
N VAL A 139 4.45 -7.44 -3.38
CA VAL A 139 4.40 -5.98 -3.32
C VAL A 139 5.34 -5.51 -2.22
N GLU A 140 6.43 -4.87 -2.62
CA GLU A 140 7.50 -4.42 -1.75
C GLU A 140 7.61 -2.90 -1.79
N LYS A 141 8.05 -2.27 -0.68
CA LYS A 141 8.29 -0.81 -0.68
C LYS A 141 9.39 -0.46 -1.69
N ALA A 142 9.10 0.50 -2.56
CA ALA A 142 10.10 1.08 -3.44
C ALA A 142 10.94 2.09 -2.66
N GLN A 143 12.26 2.07 -2.85
CA GLN A 143 13.19 3.03 -2.26
C GLN A 143 13.07 4.43 -2.89
#